data_AF-A0A7W5Q2B5-F1
#
_entry.id   AF-A0A7W5Q2B5-F1
#
_cell.length_a   1.000
_cell.length_b   1.000
_cell.length_c   1.000
_cell.angle_alpha   90.00
_cell.angle_beta   90.00
_cell.angle_gamma   90.00
#
_symmetry.space_group_name_H-M   'P 1'
#
loop_
_entity.id
_entity.type
_entity.pdbx_description
1 polymer ?
#
loop_
_entity_poly.entity_id
_entity_poly.type
_entity_poly.pdbx_seq_one_letter_code
_entity_poly.pdbx_strand_id
1 'polypeptide(L)'
;MAGFTLRFTGSLDVSERHHDILEMIDIQPPPVGQTDPDRYSWCQFALHSAFAEVAKRAVAAGWNEREVAAALVDLADQHMLGLVTMGELEAIIEAIKKQS
;
A
#
# COMPACT_ATOMS: atom_id res chain seq x y z
N MET A 1 38.81 44.09 -8.36
CA MET A 1 38.83 43.27 -9.60
C MET A 1 39.10 41.83 -9.16
N ALA A 2 38.17 41.14 -8.50
CA ALA A 2 37.03 40.40 -9.04
C ALA A 2 37.42 39.33 -10.08
N GLY A 3 37.24 38.04 -9.73
CA GLY A 3 37.12 36.97 -10.71
C GLY A 3 37.80 35.63 -10.39
N PHE A 4 37.49 34.98 -9.26
CA PHE A 4 37.82 33.56 -9.09
C PHE A 4 36.77 32.73 -9.83
N THR A 5 37.16 32.12 -10.96
CA THR A 5 36.26 31.33 -11.81
C THR A 5 36.29 29.88 -11.36
N LEU A 6 35.27 29.44 -10.61
CA LEU A 6 35.01 28.02 -10.37
C LEU A 6 34.25 27.44 -11.56
N ARG A 7 34.90 26.61 -12.37
CA ARG A 7 34.21 25.74 -13.33
C ARG A 7 33.73 24.49 -12.58
N PHE A 8 32.48 24.50 -12.17
CA PHE A 8 31.77 23.29 -11.74
C PHE A 8 31.13 22.67 -12.99
N THR A 9 31.87 21.84 -13.72
CA THR A 9 31.28 20.99 -14.78
C THR A 9 30.90 19.65 -14.15
N GLY A 10 29.92 19.69 -13.26
CA GLY A 10 29.20 18.51 -12.81
C GLY A 10 27.87 18.46 -13.56
N SER A 11 27.76 17.52 -14.49
CA SER A 11 26.48 17.13 -15.10
C SER A 11 25.56 16.69 -13.97
N LEU A 12 24.51 17.47 -13.70
CA LEU A 12 23.44 17.06 -12.80
C LEU A 12 22.72 15.90 -13.46
N ASP A 13 23.09 14.70 -13.05
CA ASP A 13 22.40 13.47 -13.39
C ASP A 13 20.94 13.60 -12.92
N VAL A 14 20.02 13.73 -13.89
CA VAL A 14 18.57 13.80 -13.64
C VAL A 14 18.06 12.51 -13.00
N SER A 15 18.84 11.42 -13.02
CA SER A 15 18.49 10.12 -12.45
C SER A 15 18.47 10.08 -10.92
N GLU A 16 19.15 11.02 -10.24
CA GLU A 16 19.22 11.02 -8.76
C GLU A 16 17.99 11.65 -8.09
N ARG A 17 17.12 12.32 -8.86
CA ARG A 17 15.84 12.89 -8.34
C ARG A 17 14.68 11.90 -8.32
N HIS A 18 14.88 10.65 -8.73
CA HIS A 18 13.82 9.64 -8.70
C HIS A 18 13.81 8.79 -7.42
N HIS A 19 14.86 8.88 -6.58
CA HIS A 19 14.95 8.04 -5.39
C HIS A 19 14.16 8.59 -4.18
N ASP A 20 13.97 9.91 -4.08
CA ASP A 20 13.25 10.58 -2.98
C ASP A 20 11.71 10.68 -3.17
N ILE A 21 11.17 10.32 -4.33
CA ILE A 21 9.73 10.55 -4.65
C ILE A 21 8.84 9.35 -4.27
N LEU A 22 9.42 8.20 -3.95
CA LEU A 22 8.68 7.11 -3.30
C LEU A 22 8.69 7.35 -1.79
N GLU A 23 8.18 8.50 -1.37
CA GLU A 23 7.79 8.68 0.03
C GLU A 23 6.81 7.55 0.34
N MET A 24 7.26 6.66 1.22
CA MET A 24 6.51 5.50 1.67
C MET A 24 5.22 6.06 2.28
N ILE A 25 4.10 5.98 1.55
CA ILE A 25 2.82 6.48 2.05
C ILE A 25 2.51 5.73 3.33
N ASP A 26 2.64 6.44 4.45
CA ASP A 26 2.53 5.85 5.76
C ASP A 26 1.05 5.70 6.12
N ILE A 27 0.60 4.45 6.23
CA ILE A 27 -0.79 4.12 6.54
C ILE A 27 -0.98 4.34 8.05
N GLN A 28 -1.68 5.43 8.39
CA GLN A 28 -1.96 5.75 9.79
C GLN A 28 -3.05 4.82 10.36
N PRO A 29 -2.98 4.48 11.66
CA PRO A 29 -4.08 3.79 12.31
C PRO A 29 -5.36 4.64 12.26
N PRO A 30 -6.56 4.03 12.18
CA PRO A 30 -7.80 4.78 12.25
C PRO A 30 -7.88 5.53 13.60
N PRO A 31 -8.36 6.80 13.62
CA PRO A 31 -8.40 7.62 14.83
C PRO A 31 -9.51 7.22 15.82
N VAL A 32 -10.17 6.08 15.59
CA VAL A 32 -11.33 5.61 16.33
C VAL A 32 -11.11 4.21 16.92
N GLY A 33 -11.81 3.92 18.02
CA GLY A 33 -11.75 2.63 18.71
C GLY A 33 -12.36 1.48 17.89
N GLN A 34 -12.08 0.23 18.28
CA GLN A 34 -12.47 -0.97 17.52
C GLN A 34 -13.98 -1.14 17.31
N THR A 35 -14.80 -0.67 18.24
CA THR A 35 -16.27 -0.81 18.20
C THR A 35 -16.97 0.37 17.53
N ASP A 36 -16.22 1.33 16.98
CA ASP A 36 -16.78 2.48 16.29
C ASP A 36 -17.40 2.04 14.95
N PRO A 37 -18.68 2.39 14.68
CA PRO A 37 -19.37 1.95 13.46
C PRO A 37 -18.72 2.49 12.18
N ASP A 38 -18.04 3.65 12.26
CA ASP A 38 -17.38 4.29 11.12
C ASP A 38 -15.91 3.87 10.97
N ARG A 39 -15.41 2.98 11.84
CA ARG A 39 -14.01 2.51 11.79
C ARG A 39 -13.63 1.94 10.43
N TYR A 40 -14.56 1.23 9.78
CA TYR A 40 -14.32 0.68 8.46
C TYR A 40 -14.03 1.77 7.43
N SER A 41 -14.80 2.85 7.43
CA SER A 41 -14.60 4.02 6.57
C SER A 41 -13.25 4.69 6.85
N TRP A 42 -12.85 4.78 8.12
CA TRP A 42 -11.53 5.31 8.49
C TRP A 42 -10.37 4.44 7.99
N CYS A 43 -10.51 3.11 8.03
CA CYS A 43 -9.52 2.21 7.44
C CYS A 43 -9.40 2.41 5.92
N GLN A 44 -10.53 2.54 5.21
CA GLN A 44 -10.50 2.82 3.77
C GLN A 44 -9.81 4.14 3.46
N PHE A 45 -10.10 5.19 4.24
CA PHE A 45 -9.48 6.49 4.08
C PHE A 45 -7.95 6.43 4.27
N ALA A 46 -7.49 5.74 5.32
CA ALA A 46 -6.05 5.57 5.58
C ALA A 46 -5.33 4.82 4.45
N LEU A 47 -6.00 3.87 3.79
CA LEU A 47 -5.43 3.08 2.69
C LEU A 47 -5.48 3.79 1.33
N HIS A 48 -6.33 4.82 1.17
CA HIS A 48 -6.67 5.38 -0.13
C HIS A 48 -5.44 5.87 -0.93
N SER A 49 -4.56 6.62 -0.28
CA SER A 49 -3.37 7.19 -0.95
C SER A 49 -2.40 6.09 -1.39
N ALA A 50 -2.17 5.08 -0.53
CA ALA A 50 -1.28 3.96 -0.85
C ALA A 50 -1.86 3.11 -2.00
N PHE A 51 -3.17 2.87 -1.97
CA PHE A 51 -3.89 2.18 -3.04
C PHE A 51 -3.75 2.92 -4.39
N ALA A 52 -3.94 4.24 -4.39
CA ALA A 52 -3.81 5.07 -5.58
C ALA A 52 -2.39 5.01 -6.18
N GLU A 53 -1.34 4.99 -5.36
CA GLU A 53 0.04 4.87 -5.86
C GLU A 53 0.35 3.50 -6.46
N VAL A 54 -0.23 2.42 -5.94
CA VAL A 54 -0.12 1.10 -6.59
C VAL A 54 -0.78 1.16 -7.97
N ALA A 55 -2.00 1.71 -8.05
CA ALA A 55 -2.71 1.83 -9.31
C ALA A 55 -1.96 2.68 -10.35
N LYS A 56 -1.46 3.85 -9.94
CA LYS A 56 -0.66 4.75 -10.79
C LYS A 56 0.60 4.05 -11.33
N ARG A 57 1.33 3.31 -10.48
CA ARG A 57 2.52 2.58 -10.90
C ARG A 57 2.21 1.46 -11.89
N ALA A 58 1.11 0.74 -11.69
CA ALA A 58 0.68 -0.30 -12.62
C ALA A 58 0.29 0.28 -14.00
N VAL A 59 -0.43 1.41 -14.02
CA VAL A 59 -0.74 2.13 -15.26
C VAL A 59 0.54 2.66 -15.93
N ALA A 60 1.47 3.22 -15.17
CA ALA A 60 2.77 3.66 -15.69
C ALA A 60 3.62 2.51 -16.26
N ALA A 61 3.39 1.27 -15.81
CA ALA A 61 3.98 0.06 -16.36
C ALA A 61 3.28 -0.46 -17.64
N GLY A 62 2.26 0.26 -18.14
CA GLY A 62 1.58 -0.04 -19.40
C GLY A 62 0.28 -0.84 -19.27
N TRP A 63 -0.20 -1.09 -18.05
CA TRP A 63 -1.48 -1.77 -17.83
C TRP A 63 -2.62 -0.78 -18.09
N ASN A 64 -3.76 -1.26 -18.58
CA ASN A 64 -4.92 -0.39 -18.66
C ASN A 64 -5.63 -0.27 -17.31
N GLU A 65 -6.35 0.83 -17.09
CA GLU A 65 -6.99 1.13 -15.80
C GLU A 65 -7.96 0.04 -15.33
N ARG A 66 -8.66 -0.64 -16.26
CA ARG A 66 -9.59 -1.72 -15.92
C ARG A 66 -8.87 -2.99 -15.47
N GLU A 67 -7.75 -3.33 -16.10
CA GLU A 67 -6.89 -4.45 -15.66
C GLU A 67 -6.36 -4.21 -14.24
N VAL A 68 -5.88 -2.99 -13.98
CA VAL A 68 -5.37 -2.60 -12.67
C VAL A 68 -6.47 -2.69 -11.61
N ALA A 69 -7.65 -2.14 -11.89
CA ALA A 69 -8.78 -2.17 -10.97
C ALA A 69 -9.23 -3.61 -10.67
N ALA A 70 -9.38 -4.46 -11.69
CA ALA A 70 -9.76 -5.85 -11.52
C ALA A 70 -8.73 -6.63 -10.69
N ALA A 71 -7.44 -6.49 -11.01
CA ALA A 71 -6.37 -7.16 -10.28
C ALA A 71 -6.32 -6.75 -8.80
N LEU A 72 -6.52 -5.46 -8.50
CA LEU A 72 -6.53 -4.98 -7.12
C LEU A 72 -7.73 -5.52 -6.32
N VAL A 73 -8.90 -5.65 -6.96
CA VAL A 73 -10.08 -6.29 -6.34
C VAL A 73 -9.81 -7.76 -6.06
N ASP A 74 -9.28 -8.50 -7.04
CA ASP A 74 -9.02 -9.93 -6.89
C ASP A 74 -7.99 -10.21 -5.78
N LEU A 75 -6.93 -9.40 -5.69
CA LEU A 75 -5.92 -9.54 -4.63
C LEU A 75 -6.50 -9.27 -3.24
N ALA A 76 -7.36 -8.26 -3.11
CA ALA A 76 -8.02 -7.94 -1.84
C ALA A 76 -9.02 -9.04 -1.43
N ASP A 77 -9.78 -9.58 -2.37
CA ASP A 77 -10.73 -10.67 -2.13
C ASP A 77 -10.02 -11.95 -1.71
N GLN A 78 -8.97 -12.35 -2.43
CA GLN A 78 -8.14 -13.50 -2.06
C GLN A 78 -7.53 -13.37 -0.66
N HIS A 79 -7.08 -12.17 -0.28
CA HIS A 79 -6.58 -11.93 1.06
C HIS A 79 -7.66 -12.13 2.13
N MET A 80 -8.87 -11.61 1.89
CA MET A 80 -10.02 -11.80 2.79
C MET A 80 -10.42 -13.27 2.92
N LEU A 81 -10.49 -14.01 1.81
CA LEU A 81 -10.74 -15.45 1.83
C LEU A 81 -9.70 -16.20 2.67
N GLY A 82 -8.42 -15.84 2.54
CA GLY A 82 -7.36 -16.36 3.39
C GLY A 82 -7.62 -16.16 4.88
N LEU A 83 -7.96 -14.94 5.30
CA LEU A 83 -8.25 -14.63 6.71
C LEU A 83 -9.44 -15.43 7.26
N VAL A 84 -10.51 -15.60 6.47
CA VAL A 84 -11.68 -16.40 6.87
C VAL A 84 -11.30 -17.86 7.06
N THR A 85 -10.59 -18.45 6.09
CA THR A 85 -10.19 -19.87 6.17
C THR A 85 -9.26 -20.16 7.34
N MET A 86 -8.37 -19.21 7.67
CA MET A 86 -7.48 -19.33 8.83
C MET A 86 -8.29 -19.34 10.14
N GLY A 87 -9.28 -18.46 10.29
CA GLY A 87 -10.14 -18.43 11.47
C GLY A 87 -10.98 -19.71 11.64
N GLU A 88 -11.48 -20.27 10.53
CA GLU A 88 -12.20 -21.56 10.56
C GLU A 88 -11.31 -22.72 11.01
N LEU A 89 -10.06 -22.76 10.54
CA LEU A 89 -9.08 -23.77 10.95
C LEU A 89 -8.78 -23.68 12.45
N GLU A 90 -8.57 -22.47 12.98
CA GLU A 90 -8.33 -22.24 14.41
C GLU A 90 -9.51 -22.74 15.27
N ALA A 91 -10.74 -22.46 14.84
CA ALA A 91 -11.94 -22.93 15.51
C ALA A 91 -12.03 -24.47 15.55
N ILE A 92 -11.66 -25.15 14.45
CA ILE A 92 -11.63 -26.62 14.38
C ILE A 92 -10.56 -27.19 15.30
N ILE A 93 -9.36 -26.61 15.31
CA ILE A 93 -8.26 -27.04 16.20
C ILE A 93 -8.67 -26.93 17.67
N GLU A 94 -9.30 -25.81 18.05
CA GLU A 94 -9.78 -25.62 19.42
C GLU A 94 -10.93 -26.58 19.78
N ALA A 95 -11.79 -26.92 18.83
CA ALA A 95 -12.83 -27.93 19.04
C ALA A 95 -12.23 -29.32 19.28
N ILE A 96 -11.20 -29.71 18.52
CA ILE A 96 -10.49 -30.99 18.70
C ILE A 96 -9.80 -31.04 20.06
N LYS A 97 -9.08 -29.97 20.46
CA LYS A 97 -8.41 -29.89 21.77
C LYS A 97 -9.38 -30.03 22.95
N LYS A 98 -10.62 -29.55 22.82
CA LYS A 98 -11.65 -29.66 23.87
C LYS A 98 -12.27 -31.05 23.99
N GLN A 99 -12.11 -31.90 22.96
CA GLN A 99 -12.66 -33.26 22.92
C GLN A 99 -11.64 -34.33 23.33
N SER A 100 -10.34 -34.00 23.36
CA SER A 100 -9.24 -34.82 23.87
C SER A 100 -9.01 -34.59 25.36
#